data_AF-A0A9N9Q4B8-F1
#
_entry.id   AF-A0A9N9Q4B8-F1
#
_cell.length_a   1.000
_cell.length_b   1.000
_cell.length_c   1.000
_cell.angle_alpha   90.00
_cell.angle_beta   90.00
_cell.angle_gamma   90.00
#
_symmetry.space_group_name_H-M   'P 1'
#
loop_
_entity.id
_entity.type
_entity.pdbx_description
1 polymer ?
#
loop_
_entity_poly.entity_id
_entity_poly.type
_entity_poly.pdbx_seq_one_letter_code
_entity_poly.pdbx_strand_id
1 'polypeptide(L)'
;MAYDFTCPWAEVSGHHAQLFSPPFTCNNTNPCLQKSTHNAVQYILSQRFPASKLILGIPLYARYFPGATAPGQSFQGGGEVEYRDMDLVWRRDAVVDEDCVAEWYVDSEKGFGFVSFDGVVSIRRKAEYVLERGMG
;
A
#
# COMPACT_ATOMS: atom_id res chain seq x y z
N MET A 1 -5.19 0.90 11.82
CA MET A 1 -5.59 0.56 10.44
C MET A 1 -4.36 0.75 9.57
N ALA A 2 -3.98 -0.25 8.78
CA ALA A 2 -2.69 -0.34 8.10
C ALA A 2 -2.81 -0.14 6.57
N TYR A 3 -3.57 0.88 6.21
CA TYR A 3 -3.91 1.28 4.84
C TYR A 3 -4.25 2.78 4.85
N ASP A 4 -4.49 3.36 3.67
CA ASP A 4 -4.69 4.79 3.47
C ASP A 4 -3.45 5.65 3.80
N PHE A 5 -2.25 5.08 3.61
CA PHE A 5 -0.99 5.81 3.76
C PHE A 5 -0.84 6.93 2.72
N THR A 6 -1.24 6.64 1.48
CA THR A 6 -1.40 7.58 0.37
C THR A 6 -2.86 7.58 -0.07
N CYS A 7 -3.41 8.77 -0.28
CA CYS A 7 -4.83 9.00 -0.57
C CYS A 7 -4.98 10.12 -1.60
N PRO A 8 -6.18 10.40 -2.12
CA PRO A 8 -6.38 11.47 -3.10
C PRO A 8 -5.98 12.88 -2.62
N TRP A 9 -5.86 13.08 -1.30
CA TRP A 9 -5.37 14.33 -0.69
C TRP A 9 -3.87 14.30 -0.35
N ALA A 10 -3.15 13.23 -0.70
CA ALA A 10 -1.69 13.20 -0.60
C ALA A 10 -1.06 14.10 -1.67
N GLU A 11 0.16 14.57 -1.42
CA GLU A 11 0.89 15.42 -2.37
C GLU A 11 1.36 14.63 -3.61
N VAL A 12 1.66 13.34 -3.41
CA VAL A 12 2.20 12.44 -4.43
C VAL A 12 1.52 11.08 -4.38
N SER A 13 1.48 10.40 -5.53
CA SER A 13 1.03 9.02 -5.65
C SER A 13 1.89 8.08 -4.80
N GLY A 14 1.38 6.92 -4.42
CA GLY A 14 2.18 5.89 -3.78
C GLY A 14 1.36 4.73 -3.26
N HIS A 15 2.02 3.77 -2.62
CA HIS A 15 1.35 2.57 -2.13
C HIS A 15 0.49 2.86 -0.89
N HIS A 16 -0.83 2.73 -1.02
CA HIS A 16 -1.72 3.12 0.07
C HIS A 16 -1.69 2.14 1.26
N ALA A 17 -1.19 0.93 1.06
CA ALA A 17 -1.22 -0.15 2.04
C ALA A 17 0.11 -0.89 2.21
N GLN A 18 1.25 -0.31 1.82
CA GLN A 18 2.54 -1.01 1.89
C GLN A 18 2.90 -1.57 3.29
N LEU A 19 3.54 -2.75 3.31
CA LEU A 19 4.05 -3.34 4.55
C LEU A 19 5.27 -2.59 5.06
N PHE A 20 6.22 -2.31 4.19
CA PHE A 20 7.46 -1.61 4.49
C PHE A 20 7.52 -0.27 3.76
N SER A 21 8.33 0.64 4.29
CA SER A 21 8.62 1.90 3.61
C SER A 21 9.69 1.69 2.55
N PRO A 22 9.65 2.40 1.42
CA PRO A 22 10.68 2.30 0.40
C PRO A 22 12.05 2.67 0.99
N PRO A 23 13.12 1.97 0.58
CA PRO A 23 14.46 2.22 1.11
C PRO A 23 14.92 3.66 0.85
N PHE A 24 15.73 4.22 1.75
CA PHE A 24 16.24 5.59 1.65
C PHE A 24 17.09 5.85 0.38
N THR A 25 17.52 4.80 -0.31
CA THR A 25 18.22 4.90 -1.62
C THR A 25 17.30 5.24 -2.77
N CYS A 26 15.98 5.14 -2.59
CA CYS A 26 15.01 5.67 -3.54
C CYS A 26 15.09 7.20 -3.50
N ASN A 27 15.26 7.85 -4.66
CA ASN A 27 15.37 9.31 -4.82
C ASN A 27 14.14 10.12 -4.36
N ASN A 28 13.18 9.50 -3.68
CA ASN A 28 11.96 10.13 -3.20
C ASN A 28 11.89 10.10 -1.67
N THR A 29 12.31 11.20 -1.05
CA THR A 29 12.29 11.40 0.41
C THR A 29 10.95 11.95 0.91
N ASN A 30 9.89 11.97 0.08
CA ASN A 30 8.61 12.54 0.47
C ASN A 30 8.05 11.77 1.70
N PRO A 31 7.76 12.45 2.82
CA PRO A 31 7.23 11.82 4.03
C PRO A 31 5.93 11.03 3.82
N CYS A 32 5.13 11.37 2.79
CA CYS A 32 3.92 10.63 2.44
C CYS A 32 4.24 9.18 2.06
N LEU A 33 5.39 8.93 1.43
CA LEU A 33 5.83 7.60 1.01
C LEU A 33 6.46 6.79 2.15
N GLN A 34 6.80 7.42 3.27
CA GLN A 34 7.50 6.77 4.38
C GLN A 34 6.56 6.14 5.42
N LYS A 35 5.25 6.36 5.29
CA LYS A 35 4.23 5.70 6.12
C LYS A 35 4.08 4.24 5.69
N SER A 36 4.21 3.31 6.63
CA SER A 36 4.08 1.88 6.37
C SER A 36 3.49 1.15 7.57
N THR A 37 2.99 -0.04 7.29
CA THR A 37 2.51 -0.97 8.33
C THR A 37 3.59 -1.26 9.36
N HIS A 38 4.81 -1.56 8.91
CA HIS A 38 5.91 -1.92 9.77
C HIS A 38 6.25 -0.82 10.75
N ASN A 39 6.31 0.44 10.29
CA ASN A 39 6.58 1.59 11.15
C ASN A 39 5.50 1.75 12.23
N ALA A 40 4.23 1.59 11.87
CA ALA A 40 3.12 1.66 12.82
C ALA A 40 3.16 0.51 13.85
N VAL A 41 3.44 -0.72 13.41
CA VAL A 41 3.56 -1.89 14.28
C VAL A 41 4.72 -1.71 15.25
N GLN A 42 5.91 -1.33 14.76
CA GLN A 42 7.08 -1.07 15.60
C GLN A 42 6.79 0.01 16.65
N TYR A 43 6.14 1.10 16.24
CA TYR A 43 5.73 2.15 17.17
C TYR A 43 4.83 1.60 18.28
N ILE A 44 3.77 0.87 17.93
CA ILE A 44 2.82 0.31 18.91
C ILE A 44 3.52 -0.67 19.88
N LEU A 45 4.37 -1.56 19.36
CA LEU A 45 5.11 -2.52 20.17
C LEU A 45 6.14 -1.82 21.08
N SER A 46 6.75 -0.71 20.65
CA SER A 46 7.65 0.09 21.49
C SER A 46 6.95 0.69 22.71
N GLN A 47 5.63 0.90 22.62
CA GLN A 47 4.78 1.32 23.74
C GLN A 47 4.37 0.16 24.66
N ARG A 48 4.99 -1.02 24.51
CA ARG A 48 4.71 -2.26 25.27
C ARG A 48 3.29 -2.80 25.09
N PHE A 49 2.62 -2.46 24.00
CA PHE A 49 1.34 -3.07 23.68
C PHE A 49 1.52 -4.56 23.32
N PRO A 50 0.68 -5.48 23.82
CA PRO A 50 0.82 -6.91 23.52
C PRO A 50 0.62 -7.18 22.03
N ALA A 51 1.62 -7.81 21.38
CA ALA A 51 1.56 -8.15 19.96
C ALA A 51 0.31 -8.99 19.62
N SER A 52 -0.04 -9.96 20.46
CA SER A 52 -1.20 -10.85 20.27
C SER A 52 -2.57 -10.15 20.32
N LYS A 53 -2.62 -8.85 20.64
CA LYS A 53 -3.83 -8.02 20.58
C LYS A 53 -3.83 -7.06 19.40
N LEU A 54 -2.76 -7.05 18.61
CA LEU A 54 -2.60 -6.17 17.47
C LEU A 54 -3.05 -6.91 16.20
N ILE A 55 -4.13 -6.42 15.60
CA ILE A 55 -4.72 -6.98 14.38
C ILE A 55 -4.24 -6.17 13.18
N LEU A 56 -3.69 -6.84 12.18
CA LEU A 56 -3.30 -6.21 10.92
C LEU A 56 -4.52 -6.05 10.00
N GLY A 57 -4.75 -4.83 9.51
CA GLY A 57 -5.83 -4.57 8.56
C GLY A 57 -5.39 -4.77 7.12
N ILE A 58 -6.24 -5.41 6.31
CA ILE A 58 -6.09 -5.56 4.86
C ILE A 58 -7.21 -4.75 4.18
N PRO A 59 -6.90 -3.77 3.32
CA PRO A 59 -7.92 -3.10 2.53
C PRO A 59 -8.42 -4.02 1.42
N LEU A 60 -9.74 -4.11 1.28
CA LEU A 60 -10.39 -4.79 0.16
C LEU A 60 -10.84 -3.80 -0.91
N TYR A 61 -9.98 -2.82 -1.20
CA TYR A 61 -10.15 -1.80 -2.23
C TYR A 61 -8.79 -1.32 -2.70
N ALA A 62 -8.75 -0.75 -3.89
CA ALA A 62 -7.60 -0.05 -4.45
C ALA A 62 -7.75 1.46 -4.27
N ARG A 63 -6.62 2.18 -4.22
CA ARG A 63 -6.59 3.61 -4.49
C ARG A 63 -5.87 3.91 -5.80
N TYR A 64 -6.36 4.90 -6.53
CA TYR A 64 -5.83 5.25 -7.84
C TYR A 64 -5.49 6.74 -7.95
N PHE A 65 -4.52 7.03 -8.81
CA PHE A 65 -3.88 8.34 -8.94
C PHE A 65 -3.76 8.70 -10.43
N PRO A 66 -4.76 9.43 -10.99
CA PRO A 66 -4.78 9.79 -12.41
C PRO A 66 -3.56 10.64 -12.79
N GLY A 67 -2.95 10.29 -13.93
CA GLY A 67 -1.75 10.98 -14.44
C GLY A 67 -0.42 10.56 -13.83
N ALA A 68 -0.43 9.79 -12.74
CA ALA A 68 0.76 9.12 -12.22
C ALA A 68 0.93 7.73 -12.84
N THR A 69 2.18 7.28 -12.93
CA THR A 69 2.56 5.92 -13.38
C THR A 69 3.49 5.22 -12.38
N ALA A 70 3.89 5.89 -11.31
CA ALA A 70 4.76 5.35 -10.26
C ALA A 70 4.52 6.12 -8.95
N PRO A 71 4.95 5.58 -7.79
CA PRO A 71 4.99 6.33 -6.55
C PRO A 71 5.82 7.61 -6.66
N GLY A 72 5.41 8.65 -5.94
CA GLY A 72 6.16 9.89 -5.82
C GLY A 72 5.93 10.90 -6.94
N GLN A 73 4.99 10.63 -7.84
CA GLN A 73 4.61 11.53 -8.93
C GLN A 73 3.40 12.37 -8.55
N SER A 74 3.31 13.56 -9.13
CA SER A 74 2.13 14.41 -8.99
C SER A 74 0.94 13.80 -9.73
N PHE A 75 -0.27 14.04 -9.22
CA PHE A 75 -1.52 13.57 -9.79
C PHE A 75 -2.62 14.62 -9.55
N GLN A 76 -3.76 14.50 -10.22
CA GLN A 76 -4.92 15.36 -9.98
C GLN A 76 -6.17 14.52 -9.75
N GLY A 77 -6.80 14.68 -8.59
CA GLY A 77 -7.98 13.90 -8.19
C GLY A 77 -7.58 12.53 -7.64
N GLY A 78 -8.30 11.48 -8.04
CA GLY A 78 -8.12 10.13 -7.50
C GLY A 78 -9.28 9.68 -6.64
N GLY A 79 -9.28 8.41 -6.29
CA GLY A 79 -10.39 7.80 -5.60
C GLY A 79 -10.07 6.38 -5.18
N GLU A 80 -11.13 5.60 -5.02
CA GLU A 80 -11.04 4.20 -4.63
C GLU A 80 -11.94 3.33 -5.52
N VAL A 81 -11.55 2.07 -5.66
CA VAL A 81 -12.32 1.04 -6.35
C VAL A 81 -12.33 -0.20 -5.46
N GLU A 82 -13.53 -0.69 -5.14
CA GLU A 82 -13.70 -1.90 -4.34
C GLU A 82 -13.03 -3.11 -5.01
N TYR A 83 -12.44 -4.01 -4.22
CA TYR A 83 -11.68 -5.15 -4.76
C TYR A 83 -12.51 -6.03 -5.70
N ARG A 84 -13.81 -6.19 -5.38
CA ARG A 84 -14.76 -6.96 -6.20
C ARG A 84 -15.08 -6.29 -7.55
N ASP A 85 -14.95 -4.97 -7.61
CA ASP A 85 -15.30 -4.13 -8.75
C ASP A 85 -14.05 -3.73 -9.58
N MET A 86 -12.85 -4.10 -9.11
CA MET A 86 -11.60 -3.92 -9.84
C MET A 86 -11.56 -4.72 -11.13
N ASP A 87 -11.02 -4.10 -12.18
CA ASP A 87 -10.72 -4.78 -13.43
C ASP A 87 -9.82 -5.99 -13.21
N LEU A 88 -10.17 -7.08 -13.89
CA LEU A 88 -9.40 -8.32 -13.82
C LEU A 88 -7.95 -8.13 -14.27
N VAL A 89 -7.72 -7.21 -15.22
CA VAL A 89 -6.38 -6.93 -15.73
C VAL A 89 -5.47 -6.33 -14.66
N TRP A 90 -6.00 -5.47 -13.78
CA TRP A 90 -5.22 -4.88 -12.69
C TRP A 90 -4.69 -5.96 -11.75
N ARG A 91 -5.53 -6.94 -11.41
CA ARG A 91 -5.16 -8.04 -10.50
C ARG A 91 -4.29 -9.10 -11.16
N ARG A 92 -4.51 -9.38 -12.45
CA ARG A 92 -3.79 -10.41 -13.19
C ARG A 92 -2.37 -9.96 -13.55
N ASP A 93 -2.23 -8.71 -13.97
CA ASP A 93 -1.00 -8.15 -14.52
C ASP A 93 -0.34 -7.17 -13.53
N ALA A 94 -0.72 -7.27 -12.25
CA ALA A 94 -0.16 -6.48 -11.16
C ALA A 94 1.35 -6.67 -11.06
N VAL A 95 2.06 -5.58 -10.83
CA VAL A 95 3.47 -5.59 -10.46
C VAL A 95 3.56 -5.68 -8.93
N VAL A 96 4.43 -6.56 -8.45
CA VAL A 96 4.76 -6.66 -7.02
C VAL A 96 5.96 -5.77 -6.74
N ASP A 97 5.79 -4.82 -5.82
CA ASP A 97 6.89 -4.10 -5.19
C ASP A 97 7.37 -4.94 -4.00
N GLU A 98 8.45 -5.70 -4.19
CA GLU A 98 8.98 -6.62 -3.18
C GLU A 98 9.59 -5.90 -1.98
N ASP A 99 10.14 -4.70 -2.17
CA ASP A 99 10.75 -3.90 -1.10
C ASP A 99 9.67 -3.35 -0.17
N CYS A 100 8.57 -2.83 -0.73
CA CYS A 100 7.47 -2.27 0.04
C CYS A 100 6.44 -3.32 0.46
N VAL A 101 6.42 -4.48 -0.21
CA VAL A 101 5.37 -5.50 -0.17
C VAL A 101 4.00 -4.86 -0.44
N ALA A 102 3.84 -4.43 -1.69
CA ALA A 102 2.61 -3.85 -2.21
C ALA A 102 2.40 -4.30 -3.67
N GLU A 103 1.15 -4.32 -4.12
CA GLU A 103 0.81 -4.60 -5.51
C GLU A 103 0.26 -3.34 -6.18
N TRP A 104 0.58 -3.19 -7.46
CA TRP A 104 0.14 -2.04 -8.23
C TRP A 104 -0.01 -2.34 -9.72
N TYR A 105 -0.76 -1.49 -10.40
CA TYR A 105 -0.94 -1.51 -11.84
C TYR A 105 -0.99 -0.08 -12.38
N VAL A 106 -0.68 0.12 -13.66
CA VAL A 106 -0.89 1.41 -14.33
C VAL A 106 -1.94 1.26 -15.40
N ASP A 107 -3.10 1.86 -15.15
CA ASP A 107 -4.21 1.90 -16.09
C ASP A 107 -4.19 3.22 -16.85
N SER A 108 -3.61 3.17 -18.05
CA SER A 108 -3.62 4.28 -19.01
C SER A 108 -4.87 4.29 -19.90
N GLU A 109 -5.61 3.17 -20.00
CA GLU A 109 -6.76 3.04 -20.91
C GLU A 109 -8.00 3.74 -20.37
N LYS A 110 -8.27 3.59 -19.08
CA LYS A 110 -9.44 4.17 -18.38
C LYS A 110 -9.09 5.43 -17.59
N GLY A 111 -7.80 5.81 -17.57
CA GLY A 111 -7.31 7.03 -16.95
C GLY A 111 -7.20 6.98 -15.43
N PHE A 112 -7.27 5.79 -14.81
CA PHE A 112 -7.03 5.64 -13.38
C PHE A 112 -5.55 5.91 -13.00
N GLY A 113 -4.63 5.80 -13.96
CA GLY A 113 -3.20 6.02 -13.75
C GLY A 113 -2.61 4.95 -12.85
N PHE A 114 -1.82 5.36 -11.87
CA PHE A 114 -1.21 4.45 -10.90
C PHE A 114 -2.27 3.96 -9.92
N VAL A 115 -2.46 2.65 -9.86
CA VAL A 115 -3.43 1.97 -8.98
C VAL A 115 -2.66 1.11 -7.99
N SER A 116 -2.87 1.32 -6.69
CA SER A 116 -2.25 0.54 -5.61
C SER A 116 -3.32 -0.20 -4.81
N PHE A 117 -3.05 -1.47 -4.47
CA PHE A 117 -3.96 -2.33 -3.74
C PHE A 117 -3.21 -3.48 -3.05
N ASP A 118 -3.94 -4.22 -2.21
CA ASP A 118 -3.52 -5.53 -1.73
C ASP A 118 -4.10 -6.64 -2.61
N GLY A 119 -3.22 -7.48 -3.15
CA GLY A 119 -3.58 -8.69 -3.87
C GLY A 119 -2.98 -9.94 -3.21
N VAL A 120 -2.94 -11.04 -3.97
CA VAL A 120 -2.68 -12.37 -3.37
C VAL A 120 -1.26 -12.46 -2.79
N VAL A 121 -0.27 -11.81 -3.41
CA VAL A 121 1.13 -11.90 -3.00
C VAL A 121 1.35 -11.07 -1.74
N SER A 122 0.99 -9.79 -1.79
CA SER A 122 1.07 -8.84 -0.67
C SER A 122 0.29 -9.33 0.57
N ILE A 123 -0.93 -9.86 0.40
CA ILE A 123 -1.73 -10.42 1.51
C ILE A 123 -1.03 -11.62 2.14
N ARG A 124 -0.47 -12.54 1.33
CA ARG A 124 0.27 -13.70 1.86
C ARG A 124 1.47 -13.25 2.70
N ARG A 125 2.24 -12.30 2.20
CA ARG A 125 3.42 -11.76 2.90
C ARG A 125 3.04 -11.03 4.19
N LYS A 126 1.90 -10.34 4.20
CA LYS A 126 1.34 -9.71 5.41
C LYS A 126 0.87 -10.74 6.43
N ALA A 127 0.29 -11.86 6.00
CA ALA A 127 -0.07 -12.97 6.88
C ALA A 127 1.18 -13.62 7.51
N GLU A 128 2.23 -13.86 6.72
CA GLU A 128 3.54 -14.32 7.22
C GLU A 128 4.10 -13.34 8.26
N TYR A 129 4.07 -12.03 7.97
CA TYR A 129 4.52 -10.99 8.89
C TYR A 129 3.78 -11.00 10.24
N VAL A 130 2.46 -11.22 10.23
CA VAL A 130 1.65 -11.35 11.46
C VAL A 130 2.07 -12.57 12.27
N LEU A 131 2.24 -13.73 11.61
CA LEU A 131 2.64 -14.98 12.26
C LEU A 131 4.04 -14.89 12.88
N GLU A 132 5.01 -14.36 12.16
CA GLU A 132 6.40 -14.20 12.62
C GLU A 132 6.51 -13.30 13.86
N ARG A 133 5.55 -12.39 14.06
CA ARG A 133 5.56 -11.42 15.15
C ARG A 133 4.64 -11.77 16.31
N GLY A 134 3.96 -12.92 16.24
CA GLY A 134 2.99 -13.32 17.26
C GLY A 134 1.87 -12.30 17.42
N MET A 135 1.48 -11.68 16.30
CA MET A 135 0.34 -10.77 16.24
C MET A 135 -0.98 -11.54 16.32
N GLY A 136 -2.08 -10.81 16.57
CA GLY A 136 -3.42 -11.39 16.69
C GLY A 136 -4.09 -11.70 15.36
#